data_AF-A0A655RLN2-F1
#
_entry.id   AF-A0A655RLN2-F1
#
_cell.length_a   1.000
_cell.length_b   1.000
_cell.length_c   1.000
_cell.angle_alpha   90.00
_cell.angle_beta   90.00
_cell.angle_gamma   90.00
#
_symmetry.space_group_name_H-M   'P 1'
#
loop_
_entity.id
_entity.type
_entity.pdbx_description
1 polymer ?
#
loop_
_entity_poly.entity_id
_entity_poly.type
_entity_poly.pdbx_seq_one_letter_code
_entity_poly.pdbx_strand_id
1 'polypeptide(L)'
;MIHLVEVFLGIFIGAVTFTGSIVAFGKLRGIIKSTPLNLPHKHKLNLAALVVSGLLLIHFVNVDGSVFALIVMTLIAFAFGYHLVASIGGADMPVVVSMLNSYSGWAAAAAGFMLANDLLIVTGALVGSSGAILSYIMCKAMNRSFISVIAGGFGQEVVISSDEEQGEHRETSAEEVAEMLKNSKSVIITPGYGMAVAQAQYPVYEITEKLRAQGVTVRFGIHPVAGRLPGHMNVLLAEAKVPYDIVLEMDEINDDFSDTDTVLVIGANDTVNPAALEDPNSPIAGMPVLEVWDAKNVIVFKRSYQGNIGFF
;
A
#
# COMPACT_ATOMS: atom_id res chain seq x y z
N MET A 1 33.24 21.81 -6.23
CA MET A 1 32.24 21.37 -7.23
C MET A 1 31.41 20.19 -6.72
N ILE A 2 32.00 19.01 -6.47
CA ILE A 2 31.27 17.80 -6.02
C ILE A 2 30.44 18.06 -4.74
N HIS A 3 31.07 18.64 -3.71
CA HIS A 3 30.40 18.99 -2.45
C HIS A 3 29.18 19.93 -2.63
N LEU A 4 29.22 20.87 -3.57
CA LEU A 4 28.09 21.78 -3.82
C LEU A 4 26.90 21.05 -4.44
N VAL A 5 27.18 20.09 -5.34
CA VAL A 5 26.15 19.23 -5.94
C VAL A 5 25.50 18.36 -4.87
N GLU A 6 26.30 17.77 -3.97
CA GLU A 6 25.81 16.94 -2.87
C GLU A 6 24.89 17.73 -1.92
N VAL A 7 25.29 18.94 -1.51
CA VAL A 7 24.47 19.85 -0.70
C VAL A 7 23.12 20.12 -1.37
N PHE A 8 23.15 20.49 -2.65
CA PHE A 8 21.96 20.88 -3.38
C PHE A 8 20.99 19.69 -3.53
N LEU A 9 21.49 18.53 -3.93
CA LEU A 9 20.69 17.32 -4.10
C LEU A 9 20.16 16.80 -2.77
N GLY A 10 20.97 16.80 -1.71
CA GLY A 10 20.56 16.40 -0.37
C GLY A 10 19.40 17.24 0.15
N ILE A 11 19.47 18.57 -0.01
CA ILE A 11 18.39 19.48 0.37
C ILE A 11 17.14 19.28 -0.50
N PHE A 12 17.30 19.12 -1.81
CA PHE A 12 16.19 18.87 -2.72
C PHE A 12 15.42 17.59 -2.32
N ILE A 13 16.12 16.46 -2.20
CA ILE A 13 15.52 15.17 -1.84
C ILE A 13 14.89 15.26 -0.44
N GLY A 14 15.58 15.87 0.53
CA GLY A 14 15.06 16.07 1.89
C GLY A 14 13.78 16.90 1.93
N ALA A 15 13.72 18.01 1.19
CA ALA A 15 12.55 18.89 1.14
C ALA A 15 11.33 18.22 0.48
N VAL A 16 11.56 17.49 -0.62
CA VAL A 16 10.52 16.68 -1.28
C VAL A 16 10.00 15.61 -0.33
N THR A 17 10.90 14.91 0.36
CA THR A 17 10.55 13.85 1.30
C THR A 17 9.75 14.38 2.47
N PHE A 18 10.17 15.50 3.06
CA PHE A 18 9.50 16.13 4.20
C PHE A 18 8.07 16.53 3.88
N THR A 19 7.87 17.31 2.80
CA THR A 19 6.51 17.75 2.42
C THR A 19 5.65 16.61 1.92
N GLY A 20 6.21 15.68 1.14
CA GLY A 20 5.51 14.48 0.72
C GLY A 20 5.02 13.66 1.91
N SER A 21 5.84 13.50 2.95
CA SER A 21 5.49 12.73 4.16
C SER A 21 4.38 13.40 4.97
N ILE A 22 4.39 14.75 5.07
CA ILE A 22 3.31 15.50 5.72
C ILE A 22 1.98 15.28 4.99
N VAL A 23 1.98 15.29 3.66
CA VAL A 23 0.76 15.06 2.87
C VAL A 23 0.28 13.62 2.99
N ALA A 24 1.20 12.64 2.91
CA ALA A 24 0.87 11.23 3.11
C ALA A 24 0.24 10.99 4.48
N PHE A 25 0.84 11.53 5.54
CA PHE A 25 0.29 11.51 6.90
C PHE A 25 -1.10 12.14 6.96
N GLY A 26 -1.27 13.34 6.39
CA GLY A 26 -2.55 14.03 6.37
C GLY A 26 -3.65 13.23 5.68
N LYS A 27 -3.32 12.54 4.58
CA LYS A 27 -4.26 11.67 3.86
C LYS A 27 -4.63 10.41 4.64
N LEU A 28 -3.64 9.72 5.22
CA LEU A 28 -3.87 8.52 6.01
C LEU A 28 -4.67 8.80 7.28
N ARG A 29 -4.43 9.97 7.91
CA ARG A 29 -5.18 10.42 9.09
C ARG A 29 -6.58 10.97 8.75
N GLY A 30 -6.89 11.20 7.48
CA GLY A 30 -8.17 11.79 7.05
C GLY A 30 -8.27 13.30 7.26
N ILE A 31 -7.17 14.00 7.55
CA ILE A 31 -7.10 15.47 7.62
C ILE A 31 -7.14 16.06 6.20
N ILE A 32 -6.47 15.39 5.25
CA ILE A 32 -6.46 15.74 3.83
C ILE A 32 -7.36 14.74 3.09
N LYS A 33 -8.14 15.23 2.11
CA LYS A 33 -8.98 14.36 1.27
C LYS A 33 -8.13 13.26 0.64
N SER A 34 -8.63 12.02 0.72
CA SER A 34 -7.99 10.84 0.12
C SER A 34 -8.09 10.82 -1.41
N THR A 35 -8.93 11.66 -2.01
CA THR A 35 -9.03 11.77 -3.47
C THR A 35 -7.77 12.40 -4.07
N PRO A 36 -7.31 11.94 -5.25
CA PRO A 36 -6.20 12.56 -5.95
C PRO A 36 -6.49 14.03 -6.27
N LEU A 37 -5.54 14.92 -5.98
CA LEU A 37 -5.59 16.30 -6.45
C LEU A 37 -5.28 16.33 -7.95
N ASN A 38 -6.27 16.68 -8.78
CA ASN A 38 -6.10 16.81 -10.22
C ASN A 38 -6.03 18.28 -10.63
N LEU A 39 -4.81 18.82 -10.71
CA LEU A 39 -4.57 20.12 -11.33
C LEU A 39 -4.45 19.99 -12.85
N PRO A 40 -4.96 20.98 -13.63
CA PRO A 40 -4.75 20.99 -15.07
C PRO A 40 -3.26 21.01 -15.38
N HIS A 41 -2.82 20.15 -16.30
CA HIS A 41 -1.40 20.02 -16.69
C HIS A 41 -0.43 19.68 -15.54
N LYS A 42 -0.86 18.92 -14.52
CA LYS A 42 -0.03 18.48 -13.38
C LYS A 42 1.37 17.98 -13.78
N HIS A 43 1.48 17.23 -14.88
CA HIS A 43 2.76 16.73 -15.38
C HIS A 43 3.69 17.83 -15.89
N LYS A 44 3.16 18.85 -16.58
CA LYS A 44 3.95 20.00 -17.04
C LYS A 44 4.46 20.82 -15.86
N LEU A 45 3.65 20.99 -14.81
CA LEU A 45 4.07 21.66 -13.57
C LEU A 45 5.20 20.90 -12.86
N ASN A 46 5.06 19.58 -12.75
CA ASN A 46 6.11 18.73 -12.18
C ASN A 46 7.41 18.78 -12.99
N LEU A 47 7.30 18.70 -14.32
CA LEU A 47 8.46 18.80 -15.21
C LEU A 47 9.12 20.19 -15.11
N ALA A 48 8.33 21.26 -15.07
CA ALA A 48 8.83 22.62 -14.91
C ALA A 48 9.58 22.78 -13.58
N ALA A 49 9.05 22.26 -12.47
CA ALA A 49 9.73 22.28 -11.18
C ALA A 49 11.11 21.60 -11.24
N LEU A 50 11.20 20.43 -11.90
CA LEU A 50 12.47 19.72 -12.09
C LEU A 50 13.46 20.48 -12.99
N VAL A 51 13.00 21.00 -14.13
CA VAL A 51 13.85 21.76 -15.06
C VAL A 51 14.39 23.03 -14.41
N VAL A 52 13.53 23.80 -13.73
CA VAL A 52 13.94 25.01 -13.02
C VAL A 52 14.92 24.67 -11.90
N SER A 53 14.69 23.58 -11.15
CA SER A 53 15.63 23.12 -10.12
C SER A 53 16.98 22.73 -10.70
N GLY A 54 17.02 22.10 -11.87
CA GLY A 54 18.26 21.78 -12.59
C GLY A 54 19.02 23.02 -13.08
N LEU A 55 18.31 24.03 -13.59
CA LEU A 55 18.92 25.31 -13.95
C LEU A 55 19.48 26.05 -12.73
N LEU A 56 18.77 26.00 -11.60
CA LEU A 56 19.24 26.55 -10.33
C LEU A 56 20.47 25.82 -9.80
N LEU A 57 20.59 24.50 -10.01
CA LEU A 57 21.80 23.74 -9.68
C LEU A 57 23.00 24.24 -10.49
N ILE A 58 22.85 24.37 -11.80
CA ILE A 58 23.91 24.87 -12.69
C ILE A 58 24.34 26.27 -12.23
N HIS A 59 23.38 27.15 -11.97
CA HIS A 59 23.67 28.50 -11.46
C HIS A 59 24.37 28.46 -10.10
N PHE A 60 23.89 27.63 -9.16
CA PHE A 60 24.44 27.47 -7.82
C PHE A 60 25.92 27.05 -7.85
N VAL A 61 26.27 26.10 -8.73
CA VAL A 61 27.64 25.62 -8.89
C VAL A 61 28.53 26.66 -9.58
N ASN A 62 28.03 27.36 -10.61
CA ASN A 62 28.82 28.33 -11.37
C ASN A 62 29.21 29.58 -10.58
N VAL A 63 28.46 29.91 -9.52
CA VAL A 63 28.71 31.07 -8.66
C VAL A 63 29.23 30.66 -7.27
N ASP A 64 29.78 29.45 -7.15
CA ASP A 64 30.40 28.91 -5.93
C ASP A 64 29.49 28.95 -4.68
N GLY A 65 28.20 28.64 -4.84
CA GLY A 65 27.28 28.41 -3.72
C GLY A 65 26.31 29.55 -3.41
N SER A 66 25.51 29.97 -4.39
CA SER A 66 24.46 30.98 -4.18
C SER A 66 23.38 30.52 -3.20
N VAL A 67 23.36 31.12 -2.00
CA VAL A 67 22.32 30.90 -0.99
C VAL A 67 20.92 31.21 -1.54
N PHE A 68 20.81 32.25 -2.38
CA PHE A 68 19.54 32.59 -3.01
C PHE A 68 19.02 31.45 -3.90
N ALA A 69 19.86 30.89 -4.76
CA ALA A 69 19.49 29.78 -5.62
C ALA A 69 19.05 28.55 -4.81
N LEU A 70 19.74 28.30 -3.69
CA LEU A 70 19.42 27.21 -2.77
C LEU A 70 18.06 27.39 -2.08
N ILE A 71 17.76 28.60 -1.59
CA ILE A 71 16.47 28.92 -0.97
C ILE A 71 15.34 28.78 -1.98
N VAL A 72 15.49 29.36 -3.18
CA VAL A 72 14.47 29.27 -4.23
C VAL A 72 14.22 27.82 -4.62
N MET A 73 15.28 27.02 -4.81
CA MET A 73 15.12 25.59 -5.08
C MET A 73 14.40 24.87 -3.93
N THR A 74 14.74 25.17 -2.68
CA THR A 74 14.12 24.53 -1.52
C THR A 74 12.62 24.78 -1.47
N LEU A 75 12.19 26.01 -1.75
CA LEU A 75 10.77 26.36 -1.85
C LEU A 75 10.06 25.62 -3.00
N ILE A 76 10.73 25.49 -4.15
CA ILE A 76 10.22 24.70 -5.28
C ILE A 76 10.11 23.22 -4.88
N ALA A 77 11.10 22.68 -4.19
CA ALA A 77 11.11 21.28 -3.72
C ALA A 77 9.97 21.01 -2.73
N PHE A 78 9.66 21.95 -1.83
CA PHE A 78 8.50 21.84 -0.95
C PHE A 78 7.17 21.84 -1.72
N ALA A 79 7.00 22.75 -2.68
CA ALA A 79 5.80 22.78 -3.52
C ALA A 79 5.68 21.51 -4.37
N PHE A 80 6.80 21.04 -4.91
CA PHE A 80 6.89 19.82 -5.72
C PHE A 80 6.55 18.58 -4.91
N GLY A 81 7.14 18.40 -3.72
CA GLY A 81 6.84 17.27 -2.84
C GLY A 81 5.38 17.25 -2.38
N TYR A 82 4.83 18.42 -2.04
CA TYR A 82 3.39 18.56 -1.78
C TYR A 82 2.56 18.11 -2.97
N HIS A 83 2.80 18.68 -4.15
CA HIS A 83 1.98 18.42 -5.34
C HIS A 83 2.08 16.97 -5.83
N LEU A 84 3.29 16.37 -5.79
CA LEU A 84 3.54 14.98 -6.15
C LEU A 84 2.64 14.04 -5.33
N VAL A 85 2.70 14.14 -4.00
CA VAL A 85 1.96 13.23 -3.10
C VAL A 85 0.47 13.60 -3.00
N ALA A 86 0.12 14.88 -3.13
CA ALA A 86 -1.26 15.32 -3.21
C ALA A 86 -1.98 14.76 -4.45
N SER A 87 -1.26 14.53 -5.55
CA SER A 87 -1.79 13.99 -6.81
C SER A 87 -2.02 12.48 -6.81
N ILE A 88 -1.65 11.76 -5.75
CA ILE A 88 -1.78 10.30 -5.64
C ILE A 88 -3.01 9.93 -4.80
N GLY A 89 -3.73 8.85 -5.14
CA GLY A 89 -4.93 8.42 -4.42
C GLY A 89 -4.64 7.79 -3.05
N GLY A 90 -5.61 7.88 -2.14
CA GLY A 90 -5.53 7.33 -0.78
C GLY A 90 -5.20 5.82 -0.72
N ALA A 91 -5.69 5.05 -1.70
CA ALA A 91 -5.43 3.62 -1.82
C ALA A 91 -3.94 3.31 -2.09
N ASP A 92 -3.24 4.19 -2.79
CA ASP A 92 -1.82 4.02 -3.16
C ASP A 92 -0.85 4.63 -2.14
N MET A 93 -1.36 5.29 -1.11
CA MET A 93 -0.54 5.89 -0.05
C MET A 93 0.48 4.92 0.59
N PRO A 94 0.20 3.62 0.77
CA PRO A 94 1.19 2.71 1.34
C PRO A 94 2.47 2.63 0.48
N VAL A 95 2.34 2.63 -0.85
CA VAL A 95 3.48 2.66 -1.79
C VAL A 95 4.24 3.98 -1.67
N VAL A 96 3.51 5.10 -1.56
CA VAL A 96 4.11 6.43 -1.40
C VAL A 96 4.93 6.52 -0.10
N VAL A 97 4.44 5.95 0.99
CA VAL A 97 5.18 5.89 2.27
C VAL A 97 6.49 5.12 2.11
N SER A 98 6.46 3.96 1.45
CA SER A 98 7.67 3.16 1.18
C SER A 98 8.67 3.91 0.28
N MET A 99 8.17 4.62 -0.73
CA MET A 99 8.99 5.42 -1.64
C MET A 99 9.64 6.61 -0.92
N LEU A 100 8.89 7.33 -0.08
CA LEU A 100 9.43 8.43 0.72
C LEU A 100 10.46 7.92 1.75
N ASN A 101 10.30 6.70 2.26
CA ASN A 101 11.32 6.02 3.06
C ASN A 101 12.60 5.72 2.26
N SER A 102 12.48 5.37 0.97
CA SER A 102 13.66 5.29 0.09
C SER A 102 14.35 6.65 -0.03
N TYR A 103 13.58 7.72 -0.24
CA TYR A 103 14.12 9.06 -0.41
C TYR A 103 14.81 9.61 0.85
N SER A 104 14.30 9.32 2.05
CA SER A 104 14.99 9.67 3.30
C SER A 104 16.34 8.95 3.42
N GLY A 105 16.43 7.68 2.98
CA GLY A 105 17.69 6.94 2.90
C GLY A 105 18.70 7.59 1.94
N TRP A 106 18.29 7.95 0.72
CA TRP A 106 19.17 8.63 -0.23
C TRP A 106 19.59 10.03 0.24
N ALA A 107 18.70 10.76 0.93
CA ALA A 107 19.04 12.04 1.56
C ALA A 107 20.08 11.85 2.68
N ALA A 108 19.94 10.81 3.50
CA ALA A 108 20.92 10.47 4.54
C ALA A 108 22.28 10.06 3.93
N ALA A 109 22.28 9.30 2.84
CA ALA A 109 23.51 8.95 2.13
C ALA A 109 24.21 10.19 1.54
N ALA A 110 23.45 11.12 0.94
CA ALA A 110 23.96 12.40 0.44
C ALA A 110 24.58 13.24 1.58
N ALA A 111 23.91 13.31 2.73
CA ALA A 111 24.48 13.95 3.92
C ALA A 111 25.75 13.24 4.42
N GLY A 112 25.82 11.92 4.29
CA GLY A 112 27.01 11.13 4.58
C GLY A 112 28.20 11.51 3.70
N PHE A 113 28.00 11.68 2.38
CA PHE A 113 29.05 12.17 1.48
C PHE A 113 29.52 13.57 1.85
N MET A 114 28.59 14.49 2.14
CA MET A 114 28.93 15.86 2.56
C MET A 114 29.77 15.92 3.84
N LEU A 115 29.49 15.02 4.79
CA LEU A 115 30.16 14.95 6.08
C LEU A 115 31.38 14.01 6.08
N ALA A 116 31.70 13.38 4.94
CA ALA A 116 32.68 12.30 4.85
C ALA A 116 32.47 11.22 5.92
N ASN A 117 31.21 10.81 6.13
CA ASN A 117 30.80 9.86 7.16
C ASN A 117 30.29 8.56 6.53
N ASP A 118 31.15 7.53 6.55
CA ASP A 118 30.86 6.21 5.98
C ASP A 118 29.63 5.54 6.60
N LEU A 119 29.39 5.74 7.90
CA LEU A 119 28.22 5.18 8.57
C LEU A 119 26.92 5.73 7.98
N LEU A 120 26.85 7.04 7.76
CA LEU A 120 25.68 7.68 7.14
C LEU A 120 25.50 7.27 5.68
N ILE A 121 26.60 7.11 4.94
CA ILE A 121 26.56 6.63 3.55
C ILE A 121 25.98 5.21 3.51
N VAL A 122 26.54 4.29 4.30
CA VAL A 122 26.15 2.87 4.30
C VAL A 122 24.72 2.69 4.82
N THR A 123 24.37 3.32 5.94
CA THR A 123 23.01 3.22 6.51
C THR A 123 21.97 3.88 5.60
N GLY A 124 22.28 5.03 5.03
CA GLY A 124 21.41 5.72 4.07
C GLY A 124 21.17 4.88 2.81
N ALA A 125 22.20 4.28 2.23
CA ALA A 125 22.08 3.41 1.06
C ALA A 125 21.27 2.13 1.36
N LEU A 126 21.43 1.55 2.56
CA LEU A 126 20.65 0.39 3.00
C LEU A 126 19.16 0.74 3.12
N VAL A 127 18.83 1.85 3.77
CA VAL A 127 17.44 2.32 3.90
C VAL A 127 16.86 2.67 2.52
N GLY A 128 17.65 3.37 1.69
CA GLY A 128 17.27 3.79 0.34
C GLY A 128 16.92 2.61 -0.55
N SER A 129 17.79 1.60 -0.62
CA SER A 129 17.58 0.39 -1.41
C SER A 129 16.41 -0.45 -0.90
N SER A 130 16.30 -0.66 0.42
CA SER A 130 15.20 -1.40 1.05
C SER A 130 13.84 -0.79 0.74
N GLY A 131 13.70 0.54 0.89
CA GLY A 131 12.45 1.25 0.56
C GLY A 131 12.10 1.17 -0.93
N ALA A 132 13.09 1.18 -1.83
CA ALA A 132 12.86 1.05 -3.27
C ALA A 132 12.36 -0.36 -3.64
N ILE A 133 13.01 -1.41 -3.10
CA ILE A 133 12.61 -2.80 -3.31
C ILE A 133 11.20 -3.05 -2.77
N LEU A 134 10.91 -2.58 -1.56
CA LEU A 134 9.59 -2.74 -0.96
C LEU A 134 8.52 -2.05 -1.81
N SER A 135 8.78 -0.82 -2.29
CA SER A 135 7.86 -0.10 -3.17
C SER A 135 7.59 -0.86 -4.47
N TYR A 136 8.62 -1.51 -5.04
CA TYR A 136 8.48 -2.33 -6.23
C TYR A 136 7.63 -3.58 -5.99
N ILE A 137 7.88 -4.30 -4.89
CA ILE A 137 7.11 -5.49 -4.51
C ILE A 137 5.64 -5.14 -4.30
N MET A 138 5.35 -4.03 -3.61
CA MET A 138 3.98 -3.55 -3.41
C MET A 138 3.29 -3.22 -4.74
N CYS A 139 3.95 -2.48 -5.63
CA CYS A 139 3.41 -2.17 -6.95
C CYS A 139 3.09 -3.44 -7.76
N LYS A 140 4.01 -4.42 -7.74
CA LYS A 140 3.81 -5.71 -8.41
C LYS A 140 2.62 -6.49 -7.82
N ALA A 141 2.49 -6.51 -6.50
CA ALA A 141 1.38 -7.16 -5.81
C ALA A 141 0.02 -6.50 -6.07
N MET A 142 0.00 -5.21 -6.44
CA MET A 142 -1.21 -4.49 -6.87
C MET A 142 -1.45 -4.58 -8.38
N ASN A 143 -0.61 -5.31 -9.14
CA ASN A 143 -0.53 -5.29 -10.60
C ASN A 143 -0.55 -3.87 -11.21
N ARG A 144 0.17 -2.94 -10.58
CA ARG A 144 0.29 -1.56 -11.05
C ARG A 144 1.74 -1.20 -11.29
N SER A 145 2.01 -0.52 -12.41
CA SER A 145 3.37 -0.07 -12.71
C SER A 145 3.81 1.02 -11.71
N PHE A 146 5.05 0.97 -11.25
CA PHE A 146 5.61 1.96 -10.34
C PHE A 146 5.49 3.40 -10.88
N ILE A 147 5.67 3.58 -12.20
CA ILE A 147 5.51 4.88 -12.88
C ILE A 147 4.06 5.35 -12.82
N SER A 148 3.07 4.47 -13.03
CA SER A 148 1.65 4.86 -12.97
C SER A 148 1.23 5.37 -11.59
N VAL A 149 1.78 4.78 -10.52
CA VAL A 149 1.50 5.17 -9.13
C VAL A 149 2.10 6.55 -8.85
N ILE A 150 3.37 6.80 -9.19
CA ILE A 150 4.04 8.08 -8.97
C ILE A 150 3.45 9.20 -9.84
N ALA A 151 3.07 8.88 -11.07
CA ALA A 151 2.45 9.83 -11.98
C ALA A 151 0.99 10.17 -11.58
N GLY A 152 0.43 9.49 -10.57
CA GLY A 152 -0.92 9.73 -10.08
C GLY A 152 -1.98 9.28 -11.09
N GLY A 153 -1.89 8.03 -11.57
CA GLY A 153 -2.91 7.38 -12.40
C GLY A 153 -2.67 7.48 -13.91
N PHE A 154 -1.42 7.47 -14.37
CA PHE A 154 -1.14 7.45 -15.82
C PHE A 154 -1.63 6.11 -16.43
N GLY A 155 -2.62 6.18 -17.31
CA GLY A 155 -2.99 5.06 -18.19
C GLY A 155 -4.15 4.15 -17.75
N GLN A 156 -4.89 4.48 -16.69
CA GLN A 156 -6.18 3.82 -16.43
C GLN A 156 -7.32 4.82 -16.67
N GLU A 157 -7.83 4.82 -17.90
CA GLU A 157 -9.25 5.13 -18.07
C GLU A 157 -9.99 4.03 -17.31
N VAL A 158 -10.67 4.41 -16.22
CA VAL A 158 -11.60 3.51 -15.55
C VAL A 158 -12.71 3.28 -16.56
N VAL A 159 -12.60 2.19 -17.33
CA VAL A 159 -13.75 1.65 -18.03
C VAL A 159 -14.65 1.15 -16.91
N ILE A 160 -15.71 1.91 -16.65
CA ILE A 160 -16.77 1.46 -15.76
C ILE A 160 -17.35 0.25 -16.48
N SER A 161 -17.02 -0.95 -16.01
CA SER A 161 -17.68 -2.17 -16.44
C SER A 161 -19.19 -1.94 -16.26
N SER A 162 -19.95 -2.12 -17.33
CA SER A 162 -21.41 -2.14 -17.27
C SER A 162 -21.83 -3.11 -16.17
N ASP A 163 -22.85 -2.74 -15.37
CA ASP A 163 -23.51 -3.62 -14.40
C ASP A 163 -23.86 -4.95 -15.07
N GLU A 164 -22.98 -5.95 -14.94
CA GLU A 164 -23.35 -7.34 -15.20
C GLU A 164 -24.24 -7.81 -14.06
N GLU A 165 -25.22 -8.66 -14.38
CA GLU A 165 -26.15 -9.23 -13.41
C GLU A 165 -25.39 -9.88 -12.26
N GLN A 166 -25.36 -9.20 -11.11
CA GLN A 166 -24.91 -9.80 -9.86
C GLN A 166 -25.86 -10.96 -9.56
N GLY A 167 -25.32 -12.18 -9.48
CA GLY A 167 -26.08 -13.35 -9.06
C GLY A 167 -26.73 -13.15 -7.69
N GLU A 168 -27.70 -14.00 -7.35
CA GLU A 168 -28.36 -13.93 -6.04
C GLU A 168 -27.35 -14.12 -4.90
N HIS A 169 -27.22 -13.12 -4.04
CA HIS A 169 -26.46 -13.24 -2.80
C HIS A 169 -27.28 -13.99 -1.75
N ARG A 170 -26.60 -14.72 -0.86
CA ARG A 170 -27.23 -15.40 0.27
C ARG A 170 -26.78 -14.77 1.58
N GLU A 171 -27.74 -14.27 2.35
CA GLU A 171 -27.51 -13.79 3.71
C GLU A 171 -27.66 -14.96 4.68
N THR A 172 -26.89 -14.95 5.77
CA THR A 172 -26.89 -15.97 6.82
C THR A 172 -26.73 -15.30 8.19
N SER A 173 -27.10 -15.99 9.26
CA SER A 173 -26.95 -15.48 10.62
C SER A 173 -25.61 -15.87 11.26
N ALA A 174 -25.23 -15.17 12.34
CA ALA A 174 -24.01 -15.49 13.08
C ALA A 174 -24.09 -16.90 13.71
N GLU A 175 -25.28 -17.33 14.13
CA GLU A 175 -25.54 -18.65 14.68
C GLU A 175 -25.33 -19.75 13.64
N GLU A 176 -25.82 -19.56 12.42
CA GLU A 176 -25.64 -20.50 11.30
C GLU A 176 -24.16 -20.63 10.91
N VAL A 177 -23.45 -19.51 10.83
CA VAL A 177 -22.00 -19.50 10.56
C VAL A 177 -21.24 -20.23 11.67
N ALA A 178 -21.60 -20.01 12.94
CA ALA A 178 -20.99 -20.72 14.06
C ALA A 178 -21.21 -22.24 14.00
N GLU A 179 -22.40 -22.68 13.61
CA GLU A 179 -22.71 -24.10 13.41
C GLU A 179 -21.91 -24.69 12.25
N MET A 180 -21.80 -23.97 11.13
CA MET A 180 -20.99 -24.35 9.97
C MET A 180 -19.50 -24.51 10.34
N LEU A 181 -18.96 -23.56 11.11
CA LEU A 181 -17.56 -23.60 11.53
C LEU A 181 -17.24 -24.76 12.46
N LYS A 182 -18.15 -25.10 13.39
CA LYS A 182 -17.98 -26.28 14.28
C LYS A 182 -17.98 -27.60 13.50
N ASN A 183 -18.69 -27.66 12.38
CA ASN A 183 -18.79 -28.84 11.53
C ASN A 183 -17.69 -28.91 10.45
N SER A 184 -16.87 -27.87 10.32
CA SER A 184 -15.76 -27.82 9.36
C SER A 184 -14.53 -28.55 9.91
N LYS A 185 -13.76 -29.20 9.04
CA LYS A 185 -12.44 -29.78 9.38
C LYS A 185 -11.31 -28.80 9.09
N SER A 186 -11.45 -28.00 8.04
CA SER A 186 -10.47 -26.99 7.61
C SER A 186 -11.15 -25.64 7.40
N VAL A 187 -10.62 -24.61 8.05
CA VAL A 187 -11.08 -23.22 7.95
C VAL A 187 -9.91 -22.31 7.59
N ILE A 188 -10.09 -21.47 6.57
CA ILE A 188 -9.14 -20.40 6.24
C ILE A 188 -9.79 -19.05 6.52
N ILE A 189 -9.05 -18.16 7.18
CA ILE A 189 -9.48 -16.78 7.46
C ILE A 189 -8.66 -15.85 6.58
N THR A 190 -9.33 -15.02 5.77
CA THR A 190 -8.69 -14.01 4.90
C THR A 190 -9.02 -12.61 5.41
N PRO A 191 -8.16 -12.01 6.26
CA PRO A 191 -8.42 -10.70 6.83
C PRO A 191 -8.11 -9.57 5.86
N GLY A 192 -8.92 -8.51 5.91
CA GLY A 192 -8.70 -7.27 5.18
C GLY A 192 -8.71 -6.04 6.08
N TYR A 193 -8.65 -4.86 5.46
CA TYR A 193 -8.60 -3.58 6.19
C TYR A 193 -9.83 -3.33 7.08
N GLY A 194 -10.99 -3.91 6.75
CA GLY A 194 -12.18 -3.81 7.60
C GLY A 194 -12.00 -4.43 8.98
N MET A 195 -11.23 -5.53 9.08
CA MET A 195 -10.90 -6.15 10.38
C MET A 195 -10.10 -5.18 11.27
N ALA A 196 -9.11 -4.49 10.69
CA ALA A 196 -8.28 -3.54 11.41
C ALA A 196 -9.09 -2.35 11.95
N VAL A 197 -10.03 -1.84 11.15
CA VAL A 197 -10.85 -0.68 11.55
C VAL A 197 -11.89 -1.04 12.59
N ALA A 198 -12.43 -2.24 12.54
CA ALA A 198 -13.30 -2.76 13.58
C ALA A 198 -12.54 -3.20 14.86
N GLN A 199 -11.20 -3.19 14.83
CA GLN A 199 -10.35 -3.78 15.89
C GLN A 199 -10.73 -5.24 16.20
N ALA A 200 -11.10 -5.99 15.17
CA ALA A 200 -11.67 -7.33 15.30
C ALA A 200 -10.61 -8.45 15.40
N GLN A 201 -9.32 -8.13 15.40
CA GLN A 201 -8.24 -9.12 15.50
C GLN A 201 -8.31 -9.96 16.78
N TYR A 202 -8.77 -9.39 17.90
CA TYR A 202 -8.91 -10.09 19.18
C TYR A 202 -10.07 -11.12 19.15
N PRO A 203 -11.31 -10.75 18.74
CA PRO A 203 -12.36 -11.74 18.51
C PRO A 203 -12.00 -12.84 17.50
N VAL A 204 -11.27 -12.49 16.43
CA VAL A 204 -10.84 -13.47 15.41
C VAL A 204 -9.86 -14.48 16.02
N TYR A 205 -8.95 -14.03 16.89
CA TYR A 205 -8.09 -14.92 17.67
C TYR A 205 -8.90 -15.84 18.61
N GLU A 206 -9.91 -15.30 19.31
CA GLU A 206 -10.78 -16.12 20.17
C GLU A 206 -11.55 -17.20 19.40
N ILE A 207 -12.04 -16.88 18.20
CA ILE A 207 -12.69 -17.86 17.31
C ILE A 207 -11.69 -18.94 16.90
N THR A 208 -10.48 -18.52 16.51
CA THR A 208 -9.39 -19.43 16.13
C THR A 208 -9.07 -20.43 17.24
N GLU A 209 -8.88 -19.95 18.47
CA GLU A 209 -8.61 -20.80 19.64
C GLU A 209 -9.75 -21.79 19.91
N LYS A 210 -11.01 -21.32 19.87
CA LYS A 210 -12.18 -22.18 20.10
C LYS A 210 -12.33 -23.28 19.05
N LEU A 211 -12.05 -22.98 17.79
CA LEU A 211 -12.11 -23.94 16.69
C LEU A 211 -10.95 -24.95 16.76
N ARG A 212 -9.73 -24.49 17.03
CA ARG A 212 -8.56 -25.36 17.21
C ARG A 212 -8.73 -26.30 18.41
N ALA A 213 -9.34 -25.83 19.50
CA ALA A 213 -9.68 -26.67 20.65
C ALA A 213 -10.67 -27.80 20.31
N GLN A 214 -11.46 -27.65 19.24
CA GLN A 214 -12.37 -28.67 18.72
C GLN A 214 -11.72 -29.55 17.64
N GLY A 215 -10.42 -29.38 17.36
CA GLY A 215 -9.67 -30.15 16.37
C GLY A 215 -9.81 -29.64 14.94
N VAL A 216 -10.42 -28.46 14.73
CA VAL A 216 -10.51 -27.82 13.41
C VAL A 216 -9.14 -27.21 13.05
N THR A 217 -8.69 -27.46 11.82
CA THR A 217 -7.47 -26.82 11.30
C THR A 217 -7.82 -25.41 10.86
N VAL A 218 -7.27 -24.41 11.54
CA VAL A 218 -7.50 -22.99 11.24
C VAL A 218 -6.20 -22.36 10.76
N ARG A 219 -6.24 -21.71 9.60
CA ARG A 219 -5.10 -21.00 8.98
C ARG A 219 -5.53 -19.62 8.53
N PHE A 220 -4.57 -18.71 8.40
CA PHE A 220 -4.77 -17.37 7.89
C PHE A 220 -4.09 -17.23 6.53
N GLY A 221 -4.82 -16.73 5.54
CA GLY A 221 -4.28 -16.37 4.24
C GLY A 221 -4.11 -14.86 4.12
N ILE A 222 -2.86 -14.41 4.04
CA ILE A 222 -2.52 -12.98 4.00
C ILE A 222 -2.20 -12.57 2.58
N HIS A 223 -2.99 -11.63 2.05
CA HIS A 223 -2.63 -10.97 0.81
C HIS A 223 -1.55 -9.90 1.07
N PRO A 224 -0.48 -9.81 0.25
CA PRO A 224 0.64 -8.89 0.48
C PRO A 224 0.28 -7.39 0.61
N VAL A 225 -0.89 -6.97 0.10
CA VAL A 225 -1.35 -5.57 0.13
C VAL A 225 -2.61 -5.39 0.98
N ALA A 226 -2.98 -6.40 1.77
CA ALA A 226 -4.08 -6.29 2.71
C ALA A 226 -3.79 -5.21 3.78
N GLY A 227 -4.69 -4.22 3.87
CA GLY A 227 -4.58 -3.12 4.84
C GLY A 227 -4.09 -1.82 4.21
N ARG A 228 -3.38 -1.01 5.01
CA ARG A 228 -2.85 0.31 4.61
C ARG A 228 -1.34 0.46 4.81
N LEU A 229 -0.66 -0.61 5.19
CA LEU A 229 0.79 -0.65 5.37
C LEU A 229 1.30 -2.03 4.93
N PRO A 230 2.56 -2.15 4.49
CA PRO A 230 3.18 -3.45 4.28
C PRO A 230 3.15 -4.28 5.56
N GLY A 231 2.70 -5.54 5.46
CA GLY A 231 2.60 -6.44 6.61
C GLY A 231 1.60 -5.99 7.69
N HIS A 232 0.65 -5.10 7.36
CA HIS A 232 -0.31 -4.57 8.34
C HIS A 232 -1.07 -5.70 9.04
N MET A 233 -1.57 -6.69 8.28
CA MET A 233 -2.30 -7.81 8.88
C MET A 233 -1.42 -8.68 9.76
N ASN A 234 -0.19 -9.00 9.32
CA ASN A 234 0.76 -9.80 10.11
C ASN A 234 1.02 -9.15 11.48
N VAL A 235 1.22 -7.83 11.52
CA VAL A 235 1.45 -7.09 12.77
C VAL A 235 0.22 -7.12 13.68
N LEU A 236 -1.00 -6.92 13.14
CA LEU A 236 -2.22 -6.95 13.95
C LEU A 236 -2.53 -8.35 14.49
N LEU A 237 -2.29 -9.40 13.70
CA LEU A 237 -2.47 -10.77 14.14
C LEU A 237 -1.44 -11.14 15.21
N ALA A 238 -0.19 -10.68 15.07
CA ALA A 238 0.83 -10.83 16.09
C ALA A 238 0.49 -10.09 17.39
N GLU A 239 -0.08 -8.88 17.31
CA GLU A 239 -0.60 -8.14 18.48
C GLU A 239 -1.71 -8.93 19.19
N ALA A 240 -2.60 -9.56 18.43
CA ALA A 240 -3.63 -10.46 18.93
C ALA A 240 -3.11 -11.83 19.41
N LYS A 241 -1.78 -12.08 19.31
CA LYS A 241 -1.09 -13.32 19.68
C LYS A 241 -1.45 -14.55 18.84
N VAL A 242 -1.86 -14.33 17.59
CA VAL A 242 -2.02 -15.43 16.63
C VAL A 242 -0.63 -16.04 16.35
N PRO A 243 -0.47 -17.37 16.48
CA PRO A 243 0.79 -18.04 16.18
C PRO A 243 1.21 -17.87 14.71
N TYR A 244 2.49 -17.60 14.45
CA TYR A 244 2.98 -17.34 13.09
C TYR A 244 2.93 -18.58 12.18
N ASP A 245 2.96 -19.79 12.73
CA ASP A 245 2.91 -21.06 11.98
C ASP A 245 1.58 -21.29 11.25
N ILE A 246 0.53 -20.59 11.67
CA ILE A 246 -0.78 -20.65 11.02
C ILE A 246 -1.09 -19.41 10.19
N VAL A 247 -0.13 -18.50 10.03
CA VAL A 247 -0.25 -17.30 9.19
C VAL A 247 0.61 -17.51 7.94
N LEU A 248 -0.07 -17.72 6.82
CA LEU A 248 0.56 -18.05 5.54
C LEU A 248 0.40 -16.89 4.57
N GLU A 249 1.42 -16.68 3.75
CA GLU A 249 1.35 -15.74 2.65
C GLU A 249 0.50 -16.31 1.50
N MET A 250 -0.03 -15.44 0.64
CA MET A 250 -0.92 -15.83 -0.47
C MET A 250 -0.35 -16.95 -1.35
N ASP A 251 0.93 -16.89 -1.70
CA ASP A 251 1.61 -17.88 -2.54
C ASP A 251 1.73 -19.25 -1.86
N GLU A 252 1.63 -19.31 -0.54
CA GLU A 252 1.77 -20.55 0.26
C GLU A 252 0.42 -21.22 0.50
N ILE A 253 -0.70 -20.48 0.42
CA ILE A 253 -2.02 -20.95 0.82
C ILE A 253 -3.02 -21.09 -0.34
N ASN A 254 -2.76 -20.51 -1.51
CA ASN A 254 -3.73 -20.51 -2.61
C ASN A 254 -4.12 -21.92 -3.07
N ASP A 255 -3.15 -22.84 -3.18
CA ASP A 255 -3.41 -24.22 -3.60
C ASP A 255 -4.31 -24.99 -2.60
N ASP A 256 -4.42 -24.52 -1.36
CA ASP A 256 -5.17 -25.18 -0.29
C ASP A 256 -6.66 -24.78 -0.23
N PHE A 257 -7.11 -23.78 -1.00
CA PHE A 257 -8.51 -23.34 -0.97
C PHE A 257 -9.47 -24.43 -1.44
N SER A 258 -9.08 -25.19 -2.47
CA SER A 258 -9.88 -26.30 -3.03
C SER A 258 -10.21 -27.40 -2.01
N ASP A 259 -9.31 -27.64 -1.05
CA ASP A 259 -9.46 -28.63 0.02
C ASP A 259 -10.04 -28.04 1.32
N THR A 260 -10.47 -26.76 1.31
CA THR A 260 -10.96 -26.05 2.50
C THR A 260 -12.49 -26.08 2.59
N ASP A 261 -13.01 -26.37 3.79
CA ASP A 261 -14.46 -26.49 4.01
C ASP A 261 -15.17 -25.14 4.10
N THR A 262 -14.56 -24.19 4.81
CA THR A 262 -15.14 -22.85 5.02
C THR A 262 -14.07 -21.78 5.00
N VAL A 263 -14.28 -20.71 4.23
CA VAL A 263 -13.43 -19.51 4.22
C VAL A 263 -14.19 -18.35 4.87
N LEU A 264 -13.53 -17.66 5.81
CA LEU A 264 -14.03 -16.43 6.41
C LEU A 264 -13.29 -15.23 5.83
N VAL A 265 -13.97 -14.47 4.96
CA VAL A 265 -13.45 -13.22 4.39
C VAL A 265 -13.85 -12.06 5.30
N ILE A 266 -12.91 -11.51 6.05
CA ILE A 266 -13.20 -10.52 7.10
C ILE A 266 -12.73 -9.14 6.67
N GLY A 267 -13.64 -8.32 6.14
CA GLY A 267 -13.35 -6.94 5.76
C GLY A 267 -12.34 -6.81 4.61
N ALA A 268 -12.28 -7.81 3.74
CA ALA A 268 -11.55 -7.83 2.47
C ALA A 268 -12.54 -7.75 1.29
N ASN A 269 -12.12 -7.17 0.17
CA ASN A 269 -12.91 -7.07 -1.06
C ASN A 269 -12.03 -7.28 -2.29
N ASP A 270 -11.20 -6.28 -2.64
CA ASP A 270 -10.35 -6.34 -3.84
C ASP A 270 -9.37 -7.54 -3.83
N THR A 271 -8.84 -7.90 -2.66
CA THR A 271 -7.86 -9.00 -2.48
C THR A 271 -8.45 -10.40 -2.65
N VAL A 272 -9.77 -10.52 -2.81
CA VAL A 272 -10.50 -11.80 -2.96
C VAL A 272 -11.46 -11.74 -4.16
N ASN A 273 -11.29 -10.78 -5.06
CA ASN A 273 -12.23 -10.52 -6.14
C ASN A 273 -11.85 -11.32 -7.41
N PRO A 274 -12.69 -12.25 -7.89
CA PRO A 274 -12.40 -13.06 -9.08
C PRO A 274 -12.30 -12.25 -10.37
N ALA A 275 -12.89 -11.06 -10.41
CA ALA A 275 -12.79 -10.15 -11.58
C ALA A 275 -11.34 -9.76 -11.89
N ALA A 276 -10.40 -9.91 -10.95
CA ALA A 276 -8.98 -9.73 -11.23
C ALA A 276 -8.43 -10.75 -12.24
N LEU A 277 -9.01 -11.96 -12.31
CA LEU A 277 -8.57 -13.03 -13.22
C LEU A 277 -9.51 -13.21 -14.42
N GLU A 278 -10.82 -13.01 -14.22
CA GLU A 278 -11.85 -13.35 -15.20
C GLU A 278 -12.24 -12.19 -16.13
N ASP A 279 -12.14 -10.93 -15.66
CA ASP A 279 -12.57 -9.75 -16.42
C ASP A 279 -11.37 -8.88 -16.83
N PRO A 280 -10.96 -8.89 -18.11
CA PRO A 280 -9.90 -8.03 -18.63
C PRO A 280 -10.19 -6.53 -18.52
N ASN A 281 -11.46 -6.12 -18.37
CA ASN A 281 -11.87 -4.72 -18.24
C ASN A 281 -11.92 -4.24 -16.79
N SER A 282 -11.74 -5.14 -15.82
CA SER A 282 -11.74 -4.81 -14.41
C SER A 282 -10.59 -3.85 -14.08
N PRO A 283 -10.80 -2.83 -13.21
CA PRO A 283 -9.73 -1.94 -12.76
C PRO A 283 -8.56 -2.66 -12.07
N ILE A 284 -8.81 -3.89 -11.57
CA ILE A 284 -7.85 -4.76 -10.90
C ILE A 284 -7.44 -5.97 -11.73
N ALA A 285 -7.75 -5.99 -13.04
CA ALA A 285 -7.38 -7.09 -13.93
C ALA A 285 -5.87 -7.40 -13.86
N GLY A 286 -5.53 -8.67 -13.69
CA GLY A 286 -4.18 -9.21 -13.50
C GLY A 286 -3.58 -9.06 -12.08
N MET A 287 -4.32 -8.49 -11.12
CA MET A 287 -3.91 -8.50 -9.71
C MET A 287 -3.96 -9.94 -9.18
N PRO A 288 -2.86 -10.47 -8.61
CA PRO A 288 -2.94 -11.77 -7.94
C PRO A 288 -3.83 -11.61 -6.71
N VAL A 289 -4.73 -12.55 -6.48
CA VAL A 289 -5.73 -12.50 -5.40
C VAL A 289 -5.78 -13.84 -4.67
N LEU A 290 -6.39 -13.85 -3.49
CA LEU A 290 -6.71 -15.08 -2.78
C LEU A 290 -7.94 -15.72 -3.44
N GLU A 291 -7.78 -16.93 -3.97
CA GLU A 291 -8.79 -17.66 -4.76
C GLU A 291 -9.83 -18.34 -3.84
N VAL A 292 -10.45 -17.52 -2.97
CA VAL A 292 -11.35 -18.00 -1.91
C VAL A 292 -12.57 -18.74 -2.43
N TRP A 293 -12.95 -18.51 -3.69
CA TRP A 293 -14.11 -19.12 -4.34
C TRP A 293 -13.93 -20.62 -4.61
N ASP A 294 -12.70 -21.14 -4.55
CA ASP A 294 -12.45 -22.58 -4.72
C ASP A 294 -12.83 -23.39 -3.47
N ALA A 295 -13.07 -22.74 -2.33
CA ALA A 295 -13.52 -23.40 -1.11
C ALA A 295 -14.99 -23.79 -1.17
N LYS A 296 -15.39 -24.78 -0.35
CA LYS A 296 -16.77 -25.29 -0.35
C LYS A 296 -17.79 -24.25 0.10
N ASN A 297 -17.43 -23.40 1.08
CA ASN A 297 -18.28 -22.32 1.58
C ASN A 297 -17.43 -21.06 1.79
N VAL A 298 -17.96 -19.90 1.40
CA VAL A 298 -17.32 -18.59 1.60
C VAL A 298 -18.28 -17.67 2.34
N ILE A 299 -17.86 -17.19 3.51
CA ILE A 299 -18.62 -16.25 4.35
C ILE A 299 -17.92 -14.91 4.34
N VAL A 300 -18.61 -13.87 3.88
CA VAL A 300 -18.07 -12.51 3.74
C VAL A 300 -18.65 -11.59 4.81
N PHE A 301 -17.78 -11.00 5.63
CA PHE A 301 -18.16 -10.02 6.65
C PHE A 301 -17.94 -8.60 6.11
N LYS A 302 -19.03 -7.92 5.76
CA LYS A 302 -19.07 -6.51 5.32
C LYS A 302 -20.29 -5.79 5.88
N ARG A 303 -20.24 -4.45 5.93
CA ARG A 303 -21.33 -3.64 6.53
C ARG A 303 -22.55 -3.52 5.61
N SER A 304 -22.31 -3.37 4.31
CA SER A 304 -23.34 -3.20 3.28
C SER A 304 -22.77 -3.53 1.90
N TYR A 305 -23.62 -3.72 0.90
CA TYR A 305 -23.25 -4.19 -0.44
C TYR A 305 -22.32 -3.27 -1.25
N GLN A 306 -22.13 -1.99 -0.88
CA GLN A 306 -21.41 -1.02 -1.71
C GLN A 306 -19.99 -1.47 -2.11
N GLY A 307 -19.72 -1.48 -3.42
CA GLY A 307 -18.45 -1.85 -4.04
C GLY A 307 -17.51 -0.65 -4.25
N ASN A 308 -17.22 0.12 -3.21
CA ASN A 308 -16.32 1.27 -3.36
C ASN A 308 -14.90 0.96 -2.89
N ILE A 309 -13.96 1.25 -3.79
CA ILE A 309 -12.53 1.43 -3.55
C ILE A 309 -12.38 2.70 -2.69
N GLY A 310 -12.67 2.56 -1.39
CA GLY A 310 -12.66 3.67 -0.44
C GLY A 310 -13.94 3.72 0.39
N PHE A 311 -13.79 3.25 1.63
CA PHE A 311 -14.78 3.21 2.72
C PHE A 311 -15.75 2.01 2.67
N PHE A 312 -15.74 1.30 3.79
CA PHE A 312 -16.22 -0.06 4.09
C PHE A 312 -17.73 -0.32 3.97
#